data_AF-W5W9J5-F1
#
_entry.id   AF-W5W9J5-F1
#
_cell.length_a   1.000
_cell.length_b   1.000
_cell.length_c   1.000
_cell.angle_alpha   90.00
_cell.angle_beta   90.00
_cell.angle_gamma   90.00
#
_symmetry.space_group_name_H-M   'P 1'
#
loop_
_entity.id
_entity.type
_entity.pdbx_description
1 polymer ?
#
loop_
_entity_poly.entity_id
_entity_poly.type
_entity_poly.pdbx_seq_one_letter_code
_entity_poly.pdbx_strand_id
1 'polypeptide(L)'
;MAHAPVPRPRAPTPIPGTGATATSWTLRVMIDIEAPSAEEVTVSTIGHTYVEFSDSTGRRFTYGFYPDGSSMPDPMFRPRVNGCVVHPDTAHERCTDYRESFALTKEEFEAALALAQLHCTARPKYDLRTFNCTTFARLIAEKAGKSLPPMRGKVGGSTGIVADNPNTLYEGLSRRDTGPTYRLDSDTELRTTIAATPAPELGRMPTSERIRVVNRLLDGWVSEGDMWAIEQVCASITGQAEMKALREAVGGRESALWNDGHKRRFHLAVNRL
;
A
#
# COMPACT_ATOMS: atom_id res chain seq x y z
N MET A 1 -8.70 -20.24 -1.99
CA MET A 1 -9.56 -20.22 -0.78
C MET A 1 -10.98 -19.92 -1.22
N ALA A 2 -11.99 -20.52 -0.59
CA ALA A 2 -13.38 -20.21 -0.90
C ALA A 2 -13.67 -18.76 -0.50
N HIS A 3 -14.23 -17.96 -1.42
CA HIS A 3 -14.71 -16.61 -1.10
C HIS A 3 -15.60 -16.69 0.15
N ALA A 4 -15.28 -15.91 1.18
CA ALA A 4 -16.14 -15.82 2.35
C ALA A 4 -17.56 -15.45 1.89
N PRO A 5 -18.61 -16.14 2.37
CA PRO A 5 -19.97 -15.86 1.94
C PRO A 5 -20.31 -14.41 2.24
N VAL A 6 -20.81 -13.69 1.23
CA VAL A 6 -21.17 -12.27 1.34
C VAL A 6 -22.19 -12.12 2.47
N PRO A 7 -21.87 -11.37 3.55
CA PRO A 7 -22.79 -11.18 4.66
C PRO A 7 -24.07 -10.50 4.17
N ARG A 8 -25.23 -10.92 4.72
CA ARG A 8 -26.51 -10.26 4.40
C ARG A 8 -26.46 -8.80 4.86
N PRO A 9 -27.03 -7.85 4.10
CA PRO A 9 -27.08 -6.45 4.49
C PRO A 9 -27.77 -6.30 5.85
N ARG A 10 -27.09 -5.70 6.82
CA ARG A 10 -27.69 -5.24 8.08
C ARG A 10 -27.80 -3.72 8.03
N ALA A 11 -28.73 -3.16 8.81
CA ALA A 11 -28.76 -1.72 9.02
C ALA A 11 -27.38 -1.27 9.53
N PRO A 12 -26.87 -0.10 9.11
CA PRO A 12 -25.53 0.33 9.46
C PRO A 12 -25.45 0.73 10.93
N THR A 13 -25.19 -0.24 11.81
CA THR A 13 -24.96 0.02 13.22
C THR A 13 -23.45 0.12 13.45
N PRO A 14 -22.92 1.29 13.86
CA PRO A 14 -21.51 1.43 14.17
C PRO A 14 -21.08 0.49 15.29
N ILE A 15 -19.77 0.22 15.34
CA ILE A 15 -19.15 -0.22 16.58
C ILE A 15 -19.17 1.01 17.52
N PRO A 16 -19.85 0.94 18.67
CA PRO A 16 -20.07 2.10 19.53
C PRO A 16 -18.75 2.57 20.16
N GLY A 17 -18.61 3.90 20.28
CA GLY A 17 -17.54 4.52 21.07
C GLY A 17 -17.93 4.74 22.53
N THR A 18 -17.10 5.47 23.26
CA THR A 18 -17.32 5.80 24.68
C THR A 18 -18.47 6.76 24.95
N GLY A 19 -19.04 7.38 23.91
CA GLY A 19 -20.08 8.41 24.02
C GLY A 19 -19.54 9.82 24.36
N ALA A 20 -18.23 9.98 24.49
CA ALA A 20 -17.58 11.29 24.64
C ALA A 20 -17.63 12.12 23.34
N THR A 21 -17.22 13.38 23.41
CA THR A 21 -17.07 14.22 22.21
C THR A 21 -15.80 13.83 21.45
N ALA A 22 -15.94 13.53 20.15
CA ALA A 22 -14.81 13.28 19.26
C ALA A 22 -13.96 14.54 19.05
N THR A 23 -12.64 14.35 19.07
CA THR A 23 -11.60 15.39 18.92
C THR A 23 -10.65 15.11 17.75
N SER A 24 -10.68 13.91 17.20
CA SER A 24 -9.98 13.55 15.97
C SER A 24 -10.78 12.55 15.17
N TRP A 25 -10.55 12.55 13.85
CA TRP A 25 -11.27 11.73 12.87
C TRP A 25 -10.27 11.14 11.88
N THR A 26 -10.46 9.87 11.56
CA THR A 26 -9.56 9.12 10.68
C THR A 26 -10.38 8.35 9.66
N LEU A 27 -9.95 8.40 8.41
CA LEU A 27 -10.32 7.46 7.36
C LEU A 27 -9.13 6.54 7.10
N ARG A 28 -9.35 5.23 7.11
CA ARG A 28 -8.38 4.24 6.65
C ARG A 28 -8.91 3.56 5.40
N VAL A 29 -8.06 3.46 4.39
CA VAL A 29 -8.27 2.58 3.24
C VAL A 29 -7.52 1.29 3.52
N MET A 30 -8.27 0.21 3.65
CA MET A 30 -7.80 -1.12 4.04
C MET A 30 -7.66 -1.94 2.78
N ILE A 31 -6.46 -2.51 2.57
CA ILE A 31 -6.10 -3.19 1.33
C ILE A 31 -5.66 -4.60 1.69
N ASP A 32 -6.32 -5.57 1.08
CA ASP A 32 -6.02 -7.00 1.14
C ASP A 32 -5.70 -7.46 -0.27
N ILE A 33 -4.48 -7.98 -0.46
CA ILE A 33 -3.98 -8.46 -1.74
C ILE A 33 -3.91 -9.99 -1.76
N GLU A 34 -4.33 -10.58 -2.87
CA GLU A 34 -4.28 -12.04 -3.05
C GLU A 34 -3.25 -12.50 -4.08
N ALA A 35 -2.75 -11.59 -4.92
CA ALA A 35 -1.71 -11.91 -5.89
C ALA A 35 -0.33 -11.52 -5.33
N PRO A 36 0.74 -12.23 -5.72
CA PRO A 36 2.08 -11.83 -5.33
C PRO A 36 2.44 -10.44 -5.86
N SER A 37 1.93 -10.02 -7.03
CA SER A 37 2.18 -8.71 -7.65
C SER A 37 0.99 -8.23 -8.47
N ALA A 38 0.96 -6.94 -8.82
CA ALA A 38 -0.06 -6.34 -9.69
C ALA A 38 -0.08 -6.94 -11.10
N GLU A 39 1.05 -7.47 -11.59
CA GLU A 39 1.15 -8.11 -12.91
C GLU A 39 0.63 -9.56 -12.90
N GLU A 40 0.54 -10.17 -11.72
CA GLU A 40 0.08 -11.55 -11.51
C GLU A 40 -1.41 -11.62 -11.11
N VAL A 41 -2.12 -10.50 -11.11
CA VAL A 41 -3.55 -10.46 -10.80
C VAL A 41 -4.33 -11.25 -11.84
N THR A 42 -5.21 -12.11 -11.34
CA THR A 42 -6.20 -12.89 -12.08
C THR A 42 -7.59 -12.63 -11.50
N VAL A 43 -8.63 -13.16 -12.15
CA VAL A 43 -10.01 -13.04 -11.65
C VAL A 43 -10.22 -13.67 -10.28
N SER A 44 -9.37 -14.60 -9.87
CA SER A 44 -9.43 -15.30 -8.58
C SER A 44 -8.41 -14.79 -7.56
N THR A 45 -7.64 -13.74 -7.88
CA THR A 45 -6.60 -13.19 -7.01
C THR A 45 -6.64 -11.66 -6.98
N ILE A 46 -7.82 -11.08 -7.16
CA ILE A 46 -8.01 -9.62 -7.21
C ILE A 46 -7.74 -9.00 -5.82
N GLY A 47 -8.07 -9.71 -4.75
CA GLY A 47 -8.08 -9.16 -3.39
C GLY A 47 -9.29 -8.29 -3.10
N HIS A 48 -9.20 -7.48 -2.04
CA HIS A 48 -10.28 -6.59 -1.62
C HIS A 48 -9.77 -5.22 -1.14
N THR A 49 -10.61 -4.20 -1.29
CA THR A 49 -10.37 -2.87 -0.72
C THR A 49 -11.63 -2.40 -0.01
N TYR A 50 -11.49 -1.94 1.21
CA TYR A 50 -12.60 -1.41 2.00
C TYR A 50 -12.16 -0.19 2.80
N VAL A 51 -13.11 0.53 3.37
CA VAL A 51 -12.83 1.74 4.15
C VAL A 51 -13.24 1.55 5.60
N GLU A 52 -12.46 2.14 6.49
CA GLU A 52 -12.78 2.28 7.90
C GLU A 52 -12.79 3.75 8.29
N PHE A 53 -13.84 4.17 8.98
CA PHE A 53 -13.94 5.43 9.67
C PHE A 53 -13.76 5.18 11.16
N SER A 54 -12.91 5.96 11.82
CA SER A 54 -12.79 5.95 13.28
C SER A 54 -12.64 7.36 13.85
N ASP A 55 -13.13 7.60 15.05
CA ASP A 55 -12.89 8.85 15.80
C ASP A 55 -12.24 8.60 17.16
N SER A 56 -11.83 9.67 17.85
CA SER A 56 -11.13 9.58 19.15
C SER A 56 -11.96 8.97 20.29
N THR A 57 -13.26 8.77 20.10
CA THR A 57 -14.14 8.10 21.07
C THR A 57 -14.10 6.58 20.93
N GLY A 58 -13.42 6.06 19.90
CA GLY A 58 -13.39 4.64 19.56
C GLY A 58 -14.56 4.19 18.67
N ARG A 59 -15.47 5.11 18.28
CA ARG A 59 -16.54 4.79 17.34
C ARG A 59 -15.95 4.41 15.99
N ARG A 60 -16.39 3.28 15.42
CA ARG A 60 -15.89 2.76 14.14
C ARG A 60 -17.02 2.40 13.16
N PHE A 61 -16.78 2.65 11.88
CA PHE A 61 -17.62 2.19 10.78
C PHE A 61 -16.76 1.57 9.69
N THR A 62 -17.11 0.39 9.19
CA THR A 62 -16.40 -0.24 8.07
C THR A 62 -17.35 -0.52 6.92
N TYR A 63 -16.90 -0.25 5.69
CA TYR A 63 -17.70 -0.46 4.48
C TYR A 63 -16.83 -1.08 3.38
N GLY A 64 -17.24 -2.24 2.89
CA GLY A 64 -16.63 -2.87 1.71
C GLY A 64 -17.67 -3.19 0.66
N PHE A 65 -17.32 -3.03 -0.61
CA PHE A 65 -18.24 -3.22 -1.73
C PHE A 65 -17.95 -4.53 -2.46
N TYR A 66 -18.96 -5.37 -2.59
CA TYR A 66 -18.85 -6.73 -3.13
C TYR A 66 -19.90 -6.97 -4.22
N PRO A 67 -19.71 -7.98 -5.08
CA PRO A 67 -20.84 -8.67 -5.71
C PRO A 67 -21.82 -9.16 -4.64
N ASP A 68 -23.12 -9.17 -4.91
CA ASP A 68 -24.15 -9.62 -3.94
C ASP A 68 -24.19 -11.16 -3.72
N GLY A 69 -23.31 -11.91 -4.41
CA GLY A 69 -23.23 -13.37 -4.35
C GLY A 69 -24.21 -14.11 -5.26
N SER A 70 -25.17 -13.42 -5.91
CA SER A 70 -26.08 -14.05 -6.88
C SER A 70 -25.38 -14.48 -8.16
N SER A 71 -24.23 -13.86 -8.45
CA SER A 71 -23.38 -14.14 -9.60
C SER A 71 -22.00 -13.55 -9.38
N MET A 72 -20.95 -14.28 -9.78
CA MET A 72 -19.60 -13.74 -9.84
C MET A 72 -19.42 -12.92 -11.13
N PRO A 73 -18.84 -11.72 -11.06
CA PRO A 73 -18.52 -10.94 -12.24
C PRO A 73 -17.40 -11.65 -13.01
N ASP A 74 -17.55 -11.72 -14.33
CA ASP A 74 -16.52 -12.18 -15.25
C ASP A 74 -16.01 -10.98 -16.04
N PRO A 75 -14.70 -10.71 -16.06
CA PRO A 75 -14.18 -9.51 -16.67
C PRO A 75 -14.45 -9.44 -18.16
N MET A 76 -14.76 -10.52 -18.89
CA MET A 76 -14.95 -10.54 -20.34
C MET A 76 -16.43 -10.57 -20.74
N PHE A 77 -17.19 -11.52 -20.19
CA PHE A 77 -18.55 -11.86 -20.64
C PHE A 77 -19.64 -11.23 -19.76
N ARG A 78 -19.35 -10.98 -18.48
CA ARG A 78 -20.32 -10.46 -17.52
C ARG A 78 -19.65 -9.60 -16.45
N PRO A 79 -19.08 -8.44 -16.82
CA PRO A 79 -18.32 -7.62 -15.89
C PRO A 79 -19.20 -6.97 -14.82
N ARG A 80 -20.50 -6.85 -15.08
CA ARG A 80 -21.49 -6.20 -14.22
C ARG A 80 -22.45 -7.20 -13.60
N VAL A 81 -22.59 -7.14 -12.29
CA VAL A 81 -23.52 -7.92 -11.47
C VAL A 81 -24.19 -7.03 -10.43
N ASN A 82 -25.13 -7.56 -9.67
CA ASN A 82 -25.64 -6.86 -8.49
C ASN A 82 -24.52 -6.67 -7.47
N GLY A 83 -24.47 -5.49 -6.86
CA GLY A 83 -23.51 -5.18 -5.82
C GLY A 83 -24.16 -5.02 -4.45
N CYS A 84 -23.35 -5.16 -3.42
CA CYS A 84 -23.72 -4.97 -2.02
C CYS A 84 -22.57 -4.30 -1.28
N VAL A 85 -22.80 -3.14 -0.66
CA VAL A 85 -21.86 -2.61 0.32
C VAL A 85 -22.23 -3.24 1.67
N VAL A 86 -21.26 -3.92 2.27
CA VAL A 86 -21.40 -4.61 3.55
C VAL A 86 -20.95 -3.68 4.67
N HIS A 87 -21.73 -3.62 5.74
CA HIS A 87 -21.41 -2.91 6.97
C HIS A 87 -21.96 -3.66 8.22
N PRO A 88 -21.17 -3.80 9.29
CA PRO A 88 -19.73 -3.59 9.30
C PRO A 88 -19.06 -4.64 8.39
N ASP A 89 -18.13 -4.21 7.55
CA ASP A 89 -17.22 -5.14 6.87
C ASP A 89 -16.05 -5.47 7.82
N THR A 90 -16.02 -6.71 8.29
CA THR A 90 -14.94 -7.25 9.13
C THR A 90 -14.30 -8.50 8.53
N ALA A 91 -14.72 -8.89 7.32
CA ALA A 91 -14.32 -10.17 6.72
C ALA A 91 -12.80 -10.26 6.54
N HIS A 92 -12.16 -9.13 6.20
CA HIS A 92 -10.75 -9.04 5.86
C HIS A 92 -9.90 -8.29 6.92
N GLU A 93 -10.44 -8.05 8.12
CA GLU A 93 -9.71 -7.30 9.17
C GLU A 93 -8.40 -7.98 9.61
N ARG A 94 -8.38 -9.32 9.59
CA ARG A 94 -7.21 -10.13 10.00
C ARG A 94 -6.16 -10.32 8.90
N CYS A 95 -6.55 -10.16 7.64
CA CYS A 95 -5.67 -10.37 6.48
C CYS A 95 -5.41 -9.07 5.70
N THR A 96 -5.67 -7.91 6.30
CA THR A 96 -5.30 -6.62 5.69
C THR A 96 -3.78 -6.48 5.61
N ASP A 97 -3.23 -6.46 4.41
CA ASP A 97 -1.80 -6.28 4.13
C ASP A 97 -1.33 -4.83 4.27
N TYR A 98 -2.21 -3.86 3.96
CA TYR A 98 -1.86 -2.44 4.01
C TYR A 98 -2.99 -1.56 4.51
N ARG A 99 -2.61 -0.48 5.22
CA ARG A 99 -3.54 0.50 5.78
C ARG A 99 -3.05 1.91 5.43
N GLU A 100 -3.68 2.52 4.43
CA GLU A 100 -3.47 3.94 4.16
C GLU A 100 -4.35 4.76 5.12
N SER A 101 -3.75 5.64 5.92
CA SER A 101 -4.45 6.40 6.95
C SER A 101 -4.45 7.89 6.66
N PHE A 102 -5.63 8.51 6.71
CA PHE A 102 -5.82 9.95 6.55
C PHE A 102 -6.39 10.55 7.83
N ALA A 103 -5.70 11.56 8.37
CA ALA A 103 -6.30 12.46 9.35
C ALA A 103 -7.32 13.37 8.63
N LEU A 104 -8.52 13.45 9.18
CA LEU A 104 -9.63 14.20 8.61
C LEU A 104 -10.07 15.33 9.55
N THR A 105 -10.62 16.40 8.97
CA THR A 105 -11.52 17.28 9.72
C THR A 105 -12.85 16.56 9.98
N LYS A 106 -13.65 17.10 10.90
CA LYS A 106 -15.00 16.57 11.16
C LYS A 106 -15.86 16.61 9.89
N GLU A 107 -15.79 17.69 9.13
CA GLU A 107 -16.58 17.90 7.92
C GLU A 107 -16.17 16.91 6.81
N GLU A 108 -14.86 16.69 6.61
CA GLU A 108 -14.33 15.68 5.68
C GLU A 108 -14.82 14.28 6.07
N PHE A 109 -14.77 13.95 7.36
CA PHE A 109 -15.22 12.66 7.89
C PHE A 109 -16.71 12.43 7.67
N GLU A 110 -17.55 13.40 8.06
CA GLU A 110 -19.01 13.30 7.93
C GLU A 110 -19.44 13.23 6.45
N ALA A 111 -18.81 14.01 5.57
CA ALA A 111 -19.11 13.99 4.14
C ALA A 111 -18.78 12.64 3.49
N ALA A 112 -17.63 12.06 3.81
CA ALA A 112 -17.22 10.76 3.29
C ALA A 112 -18.03 9.61 3.89
N LEU A 113 -18.34 9.66 5.19
CA LEU A 113 -19.19 8.67 5.86
C LEU A 113 -20.60 8.66 5.28
N ALA A 114 -21.19 9.84 5.06
CA ALA A 114 -22.51 9.97 4.44
C ALA A 114 -22.55 9.35 3.03
N LEU A 115 -21.49 9.50 2.24
CA LEU A 115 -21.39 8.88 0.92
C LEU A 115 -21.30 7.34 1.02
N ALA A 116 -20.51 6.81 1.94
CA ALA A 116 -20.43 5.36 2.18
C ALA A 116 -21.80 4.78 2.58
N GLN A 117 -22.52 5.46 3.47
CA GLN A 117 -23.88 5.09 3.89
C GLN A 117 -24.88 5.16 2.73
N LEU A 118 -24.79 6.19 1.88
CA LEU A 118 -25.63 6.31 0.69
C LEU A 118 -25.41 5.13 -0.27
N HIS A 119 -24.17 4.74 -0.55
CA HIS A 119 -23.90 3.57 -1.40
C HIS A 119 -24.38 2.26 -0.75
N CYS A 120 -24.32 2.17 0.58
CA CYS A 120 -24.86 1.04 1.32
C CYS A 120 -26.38 0.89 1.18
N THR A 121 -27.13 1.98 1.16
CA THR A 121 -28.59 1.95 0.99
C THR A 121 -29.01 1.84 -0.47
N ALA A 122 -28.31 2.53 -1.38
CA ALA A 122 -28.64 2.57 -2.80
C ALA A 122 -28.36 1.25 -3.55
N ARG A 123 -27.48 0.39 -3.00
CA ARG A 123 -27.10 -0.91 -3.60
C ARG A 123 -26.72 -0.82 -5.08
N PRO A 124 -25.67 -0.05 -5.42
CA PRO A 124 -25.22 0.08 -6.80
C PRO A 124 -24.81 -1.27 -7.40
N LYS A 125 -24.82 -1.36 -8.73
CA LYS A 125 -24.27 -2.52 -9.44
C LYS A 125 -22.76 -2.59 -9.22
N TYR A 126 -22.25 -3.79 -9.00
CA TYR A 126 -20.81 -4.05 -8.98
C TYR A 126 -20.35 -4.29 -10.41
N ASP A 127 -19.39 -3.51 -10.87
CA ASP A 127 -18.81 -3.62 -12.20
C ASP A 127 -17.30 -3.77 -12.07
N LEU A 128 -16.79 -4.96 -12.41
CA LEU A 128 -15.38 -5.28 -12.23
C LEU A 128 -14.46 -4.31 -12.98
N ARG A 129 -14.92 -3.70 -14.08
CA ARG A 129 -14.13 -2.82 -14.94
C ARG A 129 -14.18 -1.34 -14.56
N THR A 130 -15.30 -0.89 -13.98
CA THR A 130 -15.58 0.54 -13.82
C THR A 130 -16.05 0.96 -12.43
N PHE A 131 -16.57 0.05 -11.61
CA PHE A 131 -17.07 0.39 -10.27
C PHE A 131 -17.05 -0.85 -9.36
N ASN A 132 -15.91 -1.07 -8.72
CA ASN A 132 -15.64 -2.21 -7.86
C ASN A 132 -15.21 -1.76 -6.44
N CYS A 133 -14.70 -2.69 -5.62
CA CYS A 133 -14.27 -2.41 -4.25
C CYS A 133 -13.22 -1.29 -4.16
N THR A 134 -12.21 -1.31 -5.02
CA THR A 134 -11.13 -0.31 -5.06
C THR A 134 -11.62 1.04 -5.58
N THR A 135 -12.46 1.05 -6.63
CA THR A 135 -13.09 2.30 -7.10
C THR A 135 -13.97 2.94 -6.02
N PHE A 136 -14.72 2.13 -5.28
CA PHE A 136 -15.53 2.59 -4.15
C PHE A 136 -14.66 3.24 -3.08
N ALA A 137 -13.58 2.58 -2.64
CA ALA A 137 -12.67 3.13 -1.64
C ALA A 137 -12.02 4.46 -2.10
N ARG A 138 -11.61 4.55 -3.37
CA ARG A 138 -11.11 5.79 -3.98
C ARG A 138 -12.14 6.91 -3.91
N LEU A 139 -13.39 6.63 -4.31
CA LEU A 139 -14.46 7.62 -4.29
C LEU A 139 -14.71 8.17 -2.87
N ILE A 140 -14.63 7.31 -1.84
CA ILE A 140 -14.76 7.72 -0.45
C ILE A 140 -13.57 8.60 -0.02
N ALA A 141 -12.33 8.22 -0.37
CA ALA A 141 -11.14 9.02 -0.07
C ALA A 141 -11.21 10.41 -0.73
N GLU A 142 -11.60 10.47 -2.01
CA GLU A 142 -11.79 11.72 -2.75
C GLU A 142 -12.88 12.60 -2.13
N LYS A 143 -13.97 11.98 -1.64
CA LYS A 143 -15.01 12.72 -0.92
C LYS A 143 -14.51 13.34 0.38
N ALA A 144 -13.52 12.74 1.02
CA ALA A 144 -12.81 13.29 2.18
C ALA A 144 -11.69 14.28 1.79
N GLY A 145 -11.58 14.66 0.51
CA GLY A 145 -10.53 15.56 0.01
C GLY A 145 -9.14 14.93 -0.06
N LYS A 146 -9.05 13.60 -0.02
CA LYS A 146 -7.77 12.86 -0.05
C LYS A 146 -7.59 12.19 -1.41
N SER A 147 -6.34 11.94 -1.77
CA SER A 147 -5.97 11.28 -3.03
C SER A 147 -5.27 9.96 -2.77
N LEU A 148 -5.60 8.95 -3.57
CA LEU A 148 -4.86 7.70 -3.67
C LEU A 148 -4.01 7.69 -4.94
N PRO A 149 -2.92 6.90 -4.99
CA PRO A 149 -2.15 6.74 -6.22
C PRO A 149 -2.97 6.04 -7.32
N PRO A 150 -2.48 6.03 -8.57
CA PRO A 150 -3.08 5.25 -9.64
C PRO A 150 -3.24 3.78 -9.24
N MET A 151 -4.42 3.23 -9.49
CA MET A 151 -4.82 1.89 -9.06
C MET A 151 -5.33 1.02 -10.22
N ARG A 152 -5.30 1.56 -11.45
CA ARG A 152 -5.78 0.87 -12.64
C ARG A 152 -4.68 -0.06 -13.16
N GLY A 153 -4.94 -1.35 -13.11
CA GLY A 153 -4.02 -2.40 -13.53
C GLY A 153 -4.77 -3.66 -13.93
N LYS A 154 -4.07 -4.77 -14.07
CA LYS A 154 -4.60 -6.04 -14.58
C LYS A 154 -5.69 -6.61 -13.65
N VAL A 155 -6.79 -7.12 -14.22
CA VAL A 155 -7.90 -7.78 -13.48
C VAL A 155 -8.40 -9.07 -14.14
N GLY A 156 -7.48 -9.81 -14.75
CA GLY A 156 -7.74 -11.03 -15.49
C GLY A 156 -6.45 -11.53 -16.12
N GLY A 157 -6.38 -12.83 -16.44
CA GLY A 157 -5.15 -13.48 -16.92
C GLY A 157 -4.63 -12.95 -18.25
N SER A 158 -4.66 -13.77 -19.31
CA SER A 158 -4.08 -13.43 -20.62
C SER A 158 -4.88 -12.38 -21.42
N THR A 159 -5.99 -11.89 -20.89
CA THR A 159 -6.98 -11.10 -21.66
C THR A 159 -6.67 -9.60 -21.74
N GLY A 160 -5.61 -9.13 -21.08
CA GLY A 160 -5.20 -7.72 -21.11
C GLY A 160 -6.21 -6.74 -20.49
N ILE A 161 -7.19 -7.24 -19.72
CA ILE A 161 -8.26 -6.42 -19.15
C ILE A 161 -7.71 -5.67 -17.94
N VAL A 162 -7.95 -4.36 -17.92
CA VAL A 162 -7.53 -3.48 -16.83
C VAL A 162 -8.70 -2.81 -16.11
N ALA A 163 -8.59 -2.71 -14.79
CA ALA A 163 -9.50 -2.01 -13.91
C ALA A 163 -8.81 -1.60 -12.61
N ASP A 164 -9.50 -0.80 -11.81
CA ASP A 164 -9.04 -0.45 -10.47
C ASP A 164 -8.95 -1.74 -9.64
N ASN A 165 -7.81 -2.01 -8.99
CA ASN A 165 -7.66 -3.21 -8.18
C ASN A 165 -6.75 -3.00 -6.95
N PRO A 166 -6.94 -3.80 -5.88
CA PRO A 166 -6.20 -3.71 -4.63
C PRO A 166 -4.69 -3.85 -4.80
N ASN A 167 -4.23 -4.78 -5.65
CA ASN A 167 -2.81 -5.05 -5.85
C ASN A 167 -2.08 -3.86 -6.47
N THR A 168 -2.66 -3.23 -7.49
CA THR A 168 -2.06 -2.04 -8.13
C THR A 168 -2.07 -0.85 -7.17
N LEU A 169 -3.14 -0.67 -6.38
CA LEU A 169 -3.18 0.34 -5.33
C LEU A 169 -2.09 0.09 -4.27
N TYR A 170 -1.95 -1.14 -3.79
CA TYR A 170 -0.94 -1.55 -2.83
C TYR A 170 0.46 -1.27 -3.34
N GLU A 171 0.79 -1.64 -4.58
CA GLU A 171 2.11 -1.37 -5.15
C GLU A 171 2.37 0.13 -5.31
N GLY A 172 1.37 0.91 -5.74
CA GLY A 172 1.49 2.36 -5.83
C GLY A 172 1.79 3.02 -4.48
N LEU A 173 1.09 2.60 -3.43
CA LEU A 173 1.33 3.07 -2.05
C LEU A 173 2.68 2.58 -1.53
N SER A 174 3.02 1.31 -1.73
CA SER A 174 4.28 0.75 -1.27
C SER A 174 5.48 1.40 -1.95
N ARG A 175 5.41 1.70 -3.25
CA ARG A 175 6.44 2.48 -3.95
C ARG A 175 6.54 3.91 -3.45
N ARG A 176 5.41 4.57 -3.16
CA ARG A 176 5.41 5.91 -2.55
C ARG A 176 6.07 5.90 -1.19
N ASP A 177 5.81 4.88 -0.39
CA ASP A 177 6.18 4.85 1.03
C ASP A 177 7.54 4.19 1.27
N THR A 178 7.96 3.22 0.45
CA THR A 178 9.28 2.57 0.49
C THR A 178 10.28 3.23 -0.45
N GLY A 179 9.81 3.80 -1.56
CA GLY A 179 10.64 4.42 -2.58
C GLY A 179 10.94 3.52 -3.79
N PRO A 180 11.91 3.91 -4.63
CA PRO A 180 12.12 3.34 -5.96
C PRO A 180 12.65 1.90 -5.95
N THR A 181 13.23 1.45 -4.84
CA THR A 181 13.82 0.11 -4.69
C THR A 181 12.83 -0.95 -4.19
N TYR A 182 11.56 -0.59 -4.05
CA TYR A 182 10.51 -1.50 -3.61
C TYR A 182 10.51 -2.81 -4.41
N ARG A 183 10.61 -3.94 -3.70
CA ARG A 183 10.67 -5.34 -4.22
C ARG A 183 11.87 -5.70 -5.09
N LEU A 184 12.89 -4.84 -5.17
CA LEU A 184 14.12 -5.19 -5.88
C LEU A 184 15.03 -5.99 -4.96
N ASP A 185 15.34 -7.22 -5.36
CA ASP A 185 16.21 -8.15 -4.62
C ASP A 185 17.47 -8.56 -5.40
N SER A 186 17.56 -8.19 -6.68
CA SER A 186 18.78 -8.37 -7.47
C SER A 186 19.71 -7.17 -7.33
N ASP A 187 20.99 -7.42 -7.10
CA ASP A 187 22.00 -6.36 -7.01
C ASP A 187 22.04 -5.53 -8.30
N THR A 188 21.83 -6.17 -9.46
CA THR A 188 21.78 -5.48 -10.76
C THR A 188 20.58 -4.55 -10.86
N GLU A 189 19.41 -4.98 -10.43
CA GLU A 189 18.20 -4.15 -10.46
C GLU A 189 18.31 -2.98 -9.49
N LEU A 190 18.84 -3.23 -8.28
CA LEU A 190 19.11 -2.19 -7.29
C LEU A 190 20.07 -1.14 -7.82
N ARG A 191 21.23 -1.55 -8.35
CA ARG A 191 22.23 -0.63 -8.93
C ARG A 191 21.65 0.19 -10.08
N THR A 192 20.94 -0.47 -11.00
CA THR A 192 20.34 0.18 -12.17
C THR A 192 19.29 1.21 -11.76
N THR A 193 18.46 0.86 -10.78
CA THR A 193 17.40 1.74 -10.27
C THR A 193 18.01 2.94 -9.54
N ILE A 194 18.95 2.72 -8.62
CA ILE A 194 19.65 3.79 -7.90
C ILE A 194 20.35 4.74 -8.88
N ALA A 195 20.94 4.20 -9.95
CA ALA A 195 21.57 5.01 -10.99
C ALA A 195 20.58 5.90 -11.79
N ALA A 196 19.34 5.43 -11.95
CA ALA A 196 18.29 6.17 -12.64
C ALA A 196 17.51 7.12 -11.72
N THR A 197 17.54 6.91 -10.40
CA THR A 197 16.77 7.71 -9.44
C THR A 197 17.47 9.04 -9.09
N PRO A 198 16.78 10.19 -9.22
CA PRO A 198 17.29 11.47 -8.74
C PRO A 198 17.54 11.49 -7.22
N ALA A 199 18.60 12.18 -6.78
CA ALA A 199 18.98 12.27 -5.36
C ALA A 199 17.84 12.71 -4.40
N PRO A 200 16.96 13.67 -4.75
CA PRO A 200 15.82 14.03 -3.88
C PRO A 200 14.83 12.90 -3.66
N GLU A 201 14.70 11.97 -4.61
CA GLU A 201 13.80 10.82 -4.50
C GLU A 201 14.44 9.70 -3.66
N LEU A 202 15.75 9.44 -3.82
CA LEU A 202 16.50 8.57 -2.89
C LEU A 202 16.47 9.12 -1.45
N GLY A 203 16.50 10.44 -1.30
CA GLY A 203 16.38 11.14 -0.03
C GLY A 203 15.02 10.94 0.68
N ARG A 204 13.99 10.44 -0.01
CA ARG A 204 12.68 10.13 0.58
C ARG A 204 12.53 8.67 1.01
N MET A 205 13.47 7.80 0.67
CA MET A 205 13.43 6.39 1.10
C MET A 205 13.42 6.29 2.64
N PRO A 206 12.60 5.42 3.24
CA PRO A 206 12.68 5.16 4.67
C PRO A 206 14.05 4.58 5.06
N THR A 207 14.49 4.88 6.27
CA THR A 207 15.76 4.38 6.82
C THR A 207 15.85 2.85 6.76
N SER A 208 14.76 2.14 7.03
CA SER A 208 14.72 0.67 6.96
C SER A 208 14.99 0.15 5.55
N GLU A 209 14.47 0.81 4.52
CA GLU A 209 14.70 0.43 3.14
C GLU A 209 16.14 0.72 2.72
N ARG A 210 16.70 1.85 3.13
CA ARG A 210 18.13 2.14 2.91
C ARG A 210 19.02 1.08 3.53
N ILE A 211 18.73 0.67 4.77
CA ILE A 211 19.44 -0.42 5.46
C ILE A 211 19.30 -1.73 4.68
N ARG A 212 18.09 -2.09 4.21
CA ARG A 212 17.87 -3.29 3.40
C ARG A 212 18.72 -3.29 2.14
N VAL A 213 18.67 -2.19 1.38
CA VAL A 213 19.42 -2.03 0.13
C VAL A 213 20.93 -2.12 0.36
N VAL A 214 21.46 -1.42 1.36
CA VAL A 214 22.90 -1.47 1.68
C VAL A 214 23.31 -2.88 2.11
N ASN A 215 22.56 -3.53 2.99
CA ASN A 215 22.85 -4.90 3.40
C ASN A 215 22.80 -5.88 2.23
N ARG A 216 21.85 -5.70 1.31
CA ARG A 216 21.72 -6.56 0.12
C ARG A 216 22.93 -6.44 -0.81
N LEU A 217 23.37 -5.20 -1.09
CA LEU A 217 24.54 -4.91 -1.93
C LEU A 217 25.87 -5.31 -1.27
N LEU A 218 25.90 -5.47 0.06
CA LEU A 218 27.04 -5.97 0.82
C LEU A 218 27.03 -7.49 1.00
N ASP A 219 26.06 -8.22 0.43
CA ASP A 219 25.96 -9.66 0.59
C ASP A 219 26.69 -10.41 -0.52
N GLY A 220 27.64 -11.27 -0.15
CA GLY A 220 28.49 -11.98 -1.10
C GLY A 220 29.62 -11.12 -1.68
N TRP A 221 29.88 -11.27 -3.00
CA TRP A 221 30.94 -10.54 -3.68
C TRP A 221 30.49 -9.11 -4.00
N VAL A 222 31.23 -8.12 -3.49
CA VAL A 222 30.92 -6.70 -3.68
C VAL A 222 31.68 -6.15 -4.88
N SER A 223 30.95 -5.62 -5.85
CA SER A 223 31.48 -4.98 -7.05
C SER A 223 31.73 -3.48 -6.86
N GLU A 224 32.44 -2.86 -7.82
CA GLU A 224 32.53 -1.39 -7.90
C GLU A 224 31.16 -0.72 -8.03
N GLY A 225 30.24 -1.36 -8.74
CA GLY A 225 28.87 -0.87 -8.90
C GLY A 225 28.08 -0.90 -7.60
N ASP A 226 28.29 -1.92 -6.75
CA ASP A 226 27.68 -2.00 -5.42
C ASP A 226 28.17 -0.87 -4.53
N MET A 227 29.49 -0.66 -4.50
CA MET A 227 30.09 0.43 -3.72
C MET A 227 29.58 1.79 -4.18
N TRP A 228 29.46 2.02 -5.48
CA TRP A 228 28.89 3.27 -6.00
C TRP A 228 27.43 3.47 -5.56
N ALA A 229 26.60 2.43 -5.67
CA ALA A 229 25.20 2.49 -5.26
C ALA A 229 25.04 2.75 -3.74
N ILE A 230 25.86 2.09 -2.91
CA ILE A 230 25.92 2.32 -1.46
C ILE A 230 26.26 3.78 -1.17
N GLU A 231 27.27 4.34 -1.86
CA GLU A 231 27.65 5.74 -1.69
C GLU A 231 26.50 6.69 -2.04
N GLN A 232 25.73 6.44 -3.10
CA GLN A 232 24.57 7.26 -3.45
C GLN A 232 23.47 7.20 -2.37
N VAL A 233 23.18 5.99 -1.87
CA VAL A 233 22.19 5.80 -0.80
C VAL A 233 22.62 6.54 0.47
N CYS A 234 23.86 6.38 0.91
CA CYS A 234 24.40 7.09 2.08
C CYS A 234 24.41 8.60 1.88
N ALA A 235 24.83 9.09 0.71
CA ALA A 235 24.88 10.51 0.39
C ALA A 235 23.49 11.17 0.34
N SER A 236 22.42 10.39 0.13
CA SER A 236 21.04 10.88 0.15
C SER A 236 20.51 11.19 1.55
N ILE A 237 21.20 10.76 2.61
CA ILE A 237 20.77 10.93 4.00
C ILE A 237 21.21 12.29 4.52
N THR A 238 20.24 13.12 4.92
CA THR A 238 20.50 14.45 5.51
C THR A 238 20.31 14.48 7.02
N GLY A 239 19.64 13.48 7.60
CA GLY A 239 19.31 13.41 9.02
C GLY A 239 20.36 12.65 9.85
N GLN A 240 20.80 13.24 10.97
CA GLN A 240 21.75 12.62 11.90
C GLN A 240 21.22 11.32 12.53
N ALA A 241 19.93 11.29 12.89
CA ALA A 241 19.30 10.10 13.47
C ALA A 241 19.25 8.93 12.47
N GLU A 242 18.95 9.22 11.21
CA GLU A 242 18.91 8.22 10.12
C GLU A 242 20.32 7.68 9.84
N MET A 243 21.32 8.56 9.77
CA MET A 243 22.71 8.15 9.58
C MET A 243 23.22 7.29 10.74
N LYS A 244 22.87 7.65 11.98
CA LYS A 244 23.18 6.83 13.16
C LYS A 244 22.56 5.43 13.04
N ALA A 245 21.27 5.35 12.71
CA ALA A 245 20.58 4.07 12.55
C ALA A 245 21.17 3.21 11.42
N LEU A 246 21.51 3.82 10.28
CA LEU A 246 22.21 3.13 9.19
C LEU A 246 23.55 2.59 9.70
N ARG A 247 24.38 3.42 10.33
CA ARG A 247 25.70 3.04 10.85
C ARG A 247 25.64 1.90 11.85
N GLU A 248 24.70 1.93 12.78
CA GLU A 248 24.49 0.86 13.77
C GLU A 248 24.11 -0.46 13.07
N ALA A 249 23.28 -0.40 12.03
CA ALA A 249 22.83 -1.59 11.31
C ALA A 249 23.88 -2.20 10.39
N VAL A 250 24.70 -1.39 9.71
CA VAL A 250 25.58 -1.85 8.62
C VAL A 250 27.07 -1.70 8.91
N GLY A 251 27.48 -0.92 9.91
CA GLY A 251 28.88 -0.60 10.17
C GLY A 251 29.76 -1.82 10.41
N GLY A 252 29.23 -2.85 11.09
CA GLY A 252 29.96 -4.11 11.32
C GLY A 252 30.32 -4.87 10.04
N ARG A 253 29.61 -4.61 8.92
CA ARG A 253 29.85 -5.24 7.62
C ARG A 253 31.15 -4.78 6.95
N GLU A 254 31.76 -3.68 7.40
CA GLU A 254 33.03 -3.19 6.84
C GLU A 254 34.12 -4.28 6.86
N SER A 255 34.21 -5.01 7.97
CA SER A 255 35.19 -6.09 8.16
C SER A 255 35.04 -7.26 7.19
N ALA A 256 33.86 -7.43 6.58
CA ALA A 256 33.57 -8.50 5.63
C ALA A 256 33.99 -8.17 4.18
N LEU A 257 34.37 -6.91 3.90
CA LEU A 257 34.81 -6.50 2.57
C LEU A 257 36.22 -7.03 2.27
N TRP A 258 36.41 -7.60 1.07
CA TRP A 258 37.63 -8.31 0.72
C TRP A 258 38.84 -7.40 0.46
N ASN A 259 38.63 -6.18 -0.04
CA ASN A 259 39.71 -5.26 -0.40
C ASN A 259 39.64 -3.94 0.38
N ASP A 260 40.81 -3.37 0.66
CA ASP A 260 40.93 -2.18 1.51
C ASP A 260 40.38 -0.90 0.84
N GLY A 261 40.30 -0.89 -0.49
CA GLY A 261 39.65 0.19 -1.24
C GLY A 261 38.15 0.28 -0.94
N HIS A 262 37.45 -0.85 -0.99
CA HIS A 262 36.03 -0.97 -0.63
C HIS A 262 35.79 -0.68 0.83
N LYS A 263 36.62 -1.21 1.74
CA LYS A 263 36.55 -0.88 3.18
C LYS A 263 36.60 0.62 3.41
N ARG A 264 37.61 1.29 2.84
CA ARG A 264 37.77 2.74 2.97
C ARG A 264 36.58 3.51 2.40
N ARG A 265 36.08 3.14 1.22
CA ARG A 265 34.91 3.79 0.60
C ARG A 265 33.65 3.60 1.42
N PHE A 266 33.38 2.38 1.88
CA PHE A 266 32.26 2.07 2.76
C PHE A 266 32.34 2.85 4.08
N HIS A 267 33.52 2.83 4.71
CA HIS A 267 33.79 3.58 5.92
C HIS A 267 33.49 5.06 5.74
N LEU A 268 33.98 5.66 4.64
CA LEU A 268 33.70 7.07 4.34
C LEU A 268 32.22 7.30 4.06
N ALA A 269 31.52 6.41 3.37
CA ALA A 269 30.10 6.55 3.07
C ALA A 269 29.24 6.54 4.33
N VAL A 270 29.51 5.64 5.27
CA VAL A 270 28.69 5.43 6.49
C VAL A 270 29.11 6.36 7.65
N ASN A 271 30.33 6.88 7.62
CA ASN A 271 30.85 7.79 8.65
C ASN A 271 30.92 9.25 8.23
N ARG A 272 30.68 9.59 6.95
CA ARG A 272 30.50 10.99 6.54
C ARG A 272 29.15 11.51 7.01
N LEU A 273 29.15 12.11 8.20
CA LEU A 273 28.39 13.30 8.59
C LEU A 273 29.10 13.95 9.77
#